data_AF-A0AAV5SH96-F1
#
_entry.id   AF-A0AAV5SH96-F1
#
_cell.length_a   1.000
_cell.length_b   1.000
_cell.length_c   1.000
_cell.angle_alpha   90.00
_cell.angle_beta   90.00
_cell.angle_gamma   90.00
#
_symmetry.space_group_name_H-M   'P 1'
#
loop_
_entity.id
_entity.type
_entity.pdbx_description
1 polymer ?
#
loop_
_entity_poly.entity_id
_entity_poly.type
_entity_poly.pdbx_seq_one_letter_code
_entity_poly.pdbx_strand_id
1 'polypeptide(L)'
;HFPSKLKKHMSMHEAPARGKFVCSECDKEFDTNRSLQLHAYVHNDIKCGTCGAALKSQESLAKHYAEYHPGESIVGRTKEEMESL
;
A
#
# COMPACT_ATOMS: atom_id res chain seq x y z
N HIS A 1 -48.24 -4.04 14.74
CA HIS A 1 -47.62 -3.50 13.51
C HIS A 1 -46.56 -2.45 13.88
N PHE A 2 -45.28 -2.84 13.92
CA PHE A 2 -44.16 -1.90 14.15
C PHE A 2 -43.02 -2.09 13.12
N PRO A 3 -43.32 -2.18 11.81
CA PRO A 3 -42.32 -2.50 10.79
C PRO A 3 -41.30 -1.37 10.55
N SER A 4 -41.60 -0.15 10.98
CA SER A 4 -40.82 1.05 10.68
C SER A 4 -39.56 1.22 11.53
N LYS A 5 -39.46 0.57 12.70
CA LYS A 5 -38.23 0.63 13.52
C LYS A 5 -37.19 -0.44 13.17
N LEU A 6 -37.63 -1.57 12.63
CA LEU A 6 -36.73 -2.65 12.23
C LEU A 6 -35.92 -2.25 10.99
N LYS A 7 -36.56 -1.59 10.01
CA LYS A 7 -35.88 -1.14 8.78
C LYS A 7 -34.72 -0.17 9.05
N LYS A 8 -34.88 0.70 10.07
CA LYS A 8 -33.85 1.66 10.53
C LYS A 8 -32.75 0.99 11.38
N HIS A 9 -33.09 -0.08 12.08
CA HIS A 9 -32.12 -0.92 12.80
C HIS A 9 -31.27 -1.75 11.83
N MET A 10 -31.87 -2.31 10.78
CA MET A 10 -31.18 -3.10 9.76
C MET A 10 -30.21 -2.25 8.92
N SER A 11 -30.54 -0.97 8.65
CA SER A 11 -29.62 -0.04 7.99
C SER A 11 -28.36 0.31 8.81
N MET A 12 -28.30 -0.05 10.10
CA MET A 12 -27.05 0.03 10.89
C MET A 12 -26.19 -1.24 10.74
N HIS A 13 -26.82 -2.39 10.46
CA HIS A 13 -26.10 -3.63 10.14
C HIS A 13 -25.58 -3.60 8.70
N GLU A 14 -26.32 -2.95 7.79
CA GLU A 14 -25.87 -2.56 6.46
C GLU A 14 -25.04 -1.28 6.55
N ALA A 15 -23.94 -1.30 7.31
CA ALA A 15 -22.93 -0.26 7.18
C ALA A 15 -22.54 -0.25 5.70
N PRO A 16 -22.74 0.86 4.95
CA PRO A 16 -22.24 0.95 3.59
C PRO A 16 -20.78 0.58 3.68
N ALA A 17 -20.34 -0.40 2.89
CA ALA A 17 -18.95 -0.88 2.88
C ALA A 17 -18.09 0.38 2.85
N ARG A 18 -17.59 0.80 4.03
CA ARG A 18 -16.86 2.05 4.16
C ARG A 18 -15.67 1.80 3.29
N GLY A 19 -15.59 2.49 2.15
CA GLY A 19 -14.69 2.16 1.05
C GLY A 19 -13.36 1.76 1.66
N LYS A 20 -13.09 0.45 1.67
CA LYS A 20 -11.95 -0.06 2.39
C LYS A 20 -10.75 0.52 1.68
N PHE A 21 -9.86 1.13 2.41
CA PHE A 21 -8.63 1.68 1.85
C PHE A 21 -7.75 0.49 1.53
N VAL A 22 -7.67 0.11 0.26
CA VAL A 22 -6.91 -1.05 -0.20
C VAL A 22 -5.49 -0.65 -0.51
N CYS A 23 -4.53 -1.41 -0.02
CA CYS A 23 -3.14 -1.26 -0.39
C CYS A 23 -2.92 -1.82 -1.80
N SER A 24 -2.51 -0.96 -2.74
CA SER A 24 -2.23 -1.37 -4.13
C SER A 24 -1.05 -2.33 -4.28
N GLU A 25 -0.27 -2.57 -3.21
CA GLU A 25 0.93 -3.42 -3.24
C GLU A 25 0.71 -4.82 -2.67
N CYS A 26 -0.33 -5.04 -1.85
CA CYS A 26 -0.62 -6.35 -1.28
C CYS A 26 -2.11 -6.64 -1.04
N ASP A 27 -2.99 -5.82 -1.62
CA ASP A 27 -4.45 -5.90 -1.52
C ASP A 27 -5.01 -5.94 -0.08
N LYS A 28 -4.21 -5.56 0.92
CA LYS A 28 -4.67 -5.44 2.30
C LYS A 28 -5.66 -4.29 2.45
N GLU A 29 -6.74 -4.58 3.13
CA GLU A 29 -7.83 -3.65 3.37
C GLU A 29 -7.70 -2.99 4.74
N PHE A 30 -7.89 -1.67 4.78
CA PHE A 30 -7.87 -0.86 5.99
C PHE A 30 -9.17 -0.08 6.15
N ASP A 31 -9.62 0.07 7.39
CA ASP A 31 -10.80 0.85 7.77
C ASP A 31 -10.59 2.38 7.67
N THR A 32 -9.34 2.84 7.63
CA THR A 32 -9.00 4.27 7.55
C THR A 32 -7.79 4.52 6.65
N ASN A 33 -7.76 5.70 6.02
CA ASN A 33 -6.62 6.15 5.22
C ASN A 33 -5.34 6.25 6.06
N ARG A 34 -5.43 6.70 7.33
CA ARG A 34 -4.28 6.76 8.24
C ARG A 34 -3.66 5.37 8.49
N SER A 35 -4.48 4.34 8.66
CA SER A 35 -3.99 2.97 8.81
C SER A 35 -3.34 2.46 7.52
N LEU A 36 -3.89 2.79 6.35
CA LEU A 36 -3.26 2.49 5.06
C LEU A 36 -1.92 3.21 4.90
N GLN A 37 -1.83 4.49 5.24
CA GLN A 37 -0.58 5.28 5.20
C GLN A 37 0.47 4.70 6.15
N LEU A 38 0.08 4.33 7.38
CA LEU A 38 0.99 3.66 8.31
C LEU A 38 1.45 2.30 7.78
N HIS A 39 0.54 1.54 7.18
CA HIS A 39 0.84 0.26 6.56
C HIS A 39 1.76 0.39 5.34
N ALA A 40 1.66 1.49 4.58
CA ALA A 40 2.54 1.75 3.45
C ALA A 40 4.02 1.81 3.86
N TYR A 41 4.34 2.16 5.12
CA TYR A 41 5.72 2.07 5.63
C TYR A 41 6.22 0.63 5.80
N VAL A 42 5.33 -0.37 5.89
CA VAL A 42 5.73 -1.78 5.86
C VAL A 42 6.19 -2.17 4.45
N HIS A 43 5.67 -1.49 3.42
CA HIS A 43 6.14 -1.62 2.03
C HIS A 43 7.32 -0.74 1.69
N ASN A 44 7.92 -0.05 2.67
CA ASN A 44 9.16 0.72 2.52
C ASN A 44 10.38 -0.22 2.35
N ASP A 45 10.18 -1.33 1.66
CA ASP A 45 11.20 -2.14 1.04
C ASP A 45 11.86 -1.31 -0.04
N ILE A 46 13.19 -1.29 -0.03
CA ILE A 46 13.96 -0.63 -1.07
C ILE A 46 13.88 -1.52 -2.30
N LYS A 47 13.03 -1.16 -3.25
CA LYS A 47 12.79 -1.97 -4.45
C LYS A 47 13.60 -1.46 -5.63
N CYS A 48 14.13 -2.38 -6.42
CA CYS A 48 14.71 -2.06 -7.72
C CYS A 48 13.62 -1.60 -8.68
N GLY A 49 13.73 -0.37 -9.20
CA GLY A 49 12.78 0.19 -10.15
C GLY A 49 12.77 -0.52 -11.50
N THR A 50 13.89 -1.16 -11.89
CA THR A 50 14.00 -1.91 -13.16
C THR A 50 13.33 -3.28 -13.10
N CYS A 51 13.59 -4.09 -12.07
CA CYS A 51 13.10 -5.49 -11.99
C CYS A 51 12.13 -5.79 -10.85
N GLY A 52 11.86 -4.83 -9.97
CA GLY A 52 10.94 -5.00 -8.84
C GLY A 52 11.47 -5.84 -7.68
N ALA A 53 12.75 -6.25 -7.70
CA ALA A 53 13.37 -6.96 -6.58
C ALA A 53 13.29 -6.12 -5.30
N ALA A 54 12.90 -6.73 -4.18
CA ALA A 54 12.89 -6.10 -2.88
C ALA A 54 14.24 -6.32 -2.18
N LEU A 55 14.89 -5.24 -1.76
CA LEU A 55 16.18 -5.23 -1.11
C LEU A 55 16.04 -4.68 0.31
N LYS A 56 16.83 -5.23 1.21
CA LYS A 56 16.84 -4.86 2.65
C LYS A 56 17.43 -3.49 2.94
N SER A 57 18.18 -2.91 2.00
CA SER A 57 18.89 -1.63 2.20
C SER A 57 19.31 -1.00 0.87
N GLN A 58 19.56 0.31 0.87
CA GLN A 58 19.98 1.06 -0.32
C GLN A 58 21.35 0.60 -0.84
N GLU A 59 22.23 0.21 0.07
CA GLU A 59 23.52 -0.39 -0.29
C GLU A 59 23.35 -1.77 -0.97
N SER A 60 22.36 -2.56 -0.52
CA SER A 60 22.01 -3.82 -1.19
C SER A 60 21.44 -3.57 -2.58
N LEU A 61 20.66 -2.49 -2.76
CA LEU A 61 20.16 -2.07 -4.07
C LEU A 61 21.29 -1.64 -5.01
N ALA A 62 22.29 -0.89 -4.51
CA ALA A 62 23.43 -0.49 -5.32
C ALA A 62 24.24 -1.70 -5.81
N LYS A 63 24.48 -2.67 -4.91
CA LYS A 63 25.14 -3.94 -5.27
C LYS A 63 24.29 -4.74 -6.27
N HIS A 64 22.99 -4.86 -6.01
CA HIS A 64 22.04 -5.49 -6.94
C HIS A 64 22.09 -4.86 -8.34
N TYR A 65 22.12 -3.53 -8.43
CA TYR A 65 22.22 -2.85 -9.73
C TYR A 65 23.55 -3.14 -10.44
N ALA A 66 24.66 -3.09 -9.72
CA ALA A 66 25.97 -3.38 -10.31
C ALA A 66 26.06 -4.83 -10.85
N GLU A 67 25.41 -5.78 -10.17
CA GLU A 67 25.48 -7.21 -10.52
C GLU A 67 24.48 -7.62 -11.60
N TYR A 68 23.25 -7.09 -11.55
CA TYR A 68 22.13 -7.55 -12.38
C TYR A 68 21.68 -6.53 -13.43
N HIS A 69 22.07 -5.26 -13.29
CA HIS A 69 21.72 -4.16 -14.19
C HIS A 69 22.96 -3.35 -14.62
N PRO A 70 24.04 -4.01 -15.09
CA PRO A 70 25.28 -3.32 -15.42
C PRO A 70 25.06 -2.32 -16.56
N GLY A 71 25.43 -1.05 -16.30
CA GLY A 71 25.25 0.05 -17.25
C GLY A 71 23.93 0.80 -17.12
N GLU A 72 23.01 0.36 -16.26
CA GLU A 72 21.82 1.12 -15.90
C GLU A 72 22.09 2.01 -14.67
N SER A 73 21.43 3.17 -14.60
CA SER A 73 21.48 4.02 -13.41
C SER A 73 20.63 3.41 -12.29
N ILE A 74 21.12 3.49 -11.04
CA ILE A 74 20.39 2.96 -9.88
C ILE A 74 19.05 3.71 -9.75
N VAL A 75 17.95 3.03 -10.10
CA VAL A 75 16.59 3.50 -9.83
C VAL A 75 16.08 2.78 -8.59
N GLY A 76 16.18 3.45 -7.45
CA GLY A 76 15.48 3.04 -6.23
C GLY A 76 14.12 3.68 -6.18
N ARG A 77 13.07 2.89 -5.93
CA ARG A 77 11.77 3.45 -5.56
C ARG A 77 11.67 3.49 -4.05
N THR A 78 11.76 4.69 -3.46
CA THR A 78 11.33 4.96 -2.08
C THR A 78 10.01 5.72 -2.15
N LYS A 79 9.10 5.47 -1.20
CA LYS A 79 7.72 5.95 -1.28
C LYS A 79 7.55 7.45 -0.95
N GLU A 80 8.62 8.24 -0.92
CA GLU A 80 8.55 9.70 -0.73
C GLU A 80 7.78 10.41 -1.87
N GLU A 81 7.53 9.74 -3.00
CA GLU A 81 6.80 10.28 -4.16
C GLU A 81 5.28 9.95 -4.18
N MET A 82 4.74 9.22 -3.19
CA MET A 82 3.31 8.82 -3.18
C MET A 82 2.42 9.75 -2.33
N GLU A 83 2.93 10.90 -1.89
CA GLU A 83 2.17 11.97 -1.19
C GLU A 83 1.69 13.08 -2.14
N SER A 84 1.44 12.79 -3.43
CA SER A 84 1.00 13.80 -4.42
C SER A 84 -0.26 13.44 -5.22
N LEU A 85 -1.09 12.51 -4.75
CA LEU A 85 -2.40 12.18 -5.35
C LEU A 85 -3.52 12.18 -4.32
#